data_AF-A0A958FJ75-F1
#
_entry.id   AF-A0A958FJ75-F1
#
_cell.length_a   1.000
_cell.length_b   1.000
_cell.length_c   1.000
_cell.angle_alpha   90.00
_cell.angle_beta   90.00
_cell.angle_gamma   90.00
#
_symmetry.space_group_name_H-M   'P 1'
#
loop_
_entity.id
_entity.type
_entity.pdbx_description
1 polymer ?
#
loop_
_entity_poly.entity_id
_entity_poly.type
_entity_poly.pdbx_seq_one_letter_code
_entity_poly.pdbx_strand_id
1 'polypeptide(L)'
;MRKVPEPASRKINIAGDVVKKQFLDQMEESFDLSRQFRNLFGKKKEAYNINAFDEIDNNSWFTNRNHLHPMTPEEVATGPNRGQMGPNTGGPWTIVSVKVEGVTPGFNIQDSEGQRYVIKFEPPAYSEMP
;
A
#
# COMPACT_ATOMS: atom_id res chain seq x y z
N MET A 1 -17.74 18.91 7.56
CA MET A 1 -16.43 18.29 7.89
C MET A 1 -15.38 19.40 7.94
N ARG A 2 -14.54 19.47 8.99
CA ARG A 2 -13.42 20.44 9.03
C ARG A 2 -12.42 20.06 7.93
N LYS A 3 -11.99 21.04 7.13
CA LYS A 3 -10.97 20.83 6.11
C LYS A 3 -9.63 20.61 6.83
N VAL A 4 -9.17 19.36 6.87
CA VAL A 4 -7.83 19.03 7.36
C VAL A 4 -6.83 19.67 6.37
N PRO A 5 -5.85 20.45 6.84
CA PRO A 5 -4.85 21.02 5.94
C PRO A 5 -4.02 19.92 5.29
N GLU A 6 -3.59 20.15 4.05
CA GLU A 6 -2.72 19.21 3.36
C GLU A 6 -1.39 19.07 4.12
N PRO A 7 -0.87 17.85 4.32
CA PRO A 7 0.41 17.66 4.98
C PRO A 7 1.55 18.32 4.19
N ALA A 8 2.58 18.79 4.88
CA ALA A 8 3.75 19.39 4.24
C ALA A 8 4.48 18.35 3.37
N SER A 9 4.82 18.71 2.12
CA SER A 9 5.65 17.87 1.26
C SER A 9 7.04 17.70 1.86
N ARG A 10 7.53 16.45 1.89
CA ARG A 10 8.85 16.10 2.44
C ARG A 10 9.77 15.69 1.29
N LYS A 11 10.94 16.33 1.20
CA LYS A 11 12.01 15.85 0.32
C LYS A 11 12.54 14.52 0.87
N ILE A 12 12.30 13.43 0.14
CA ILE A 12 12.81 12.10 0.48
C ILE A 12 14.29 12.05 0.09
N ASN A 13 15.16 11.75 1.05
CA ASN A 13 16.57 11.48 0.75
C ASN A 13 16.74 9.97 0.58
N ILE A 14 16.58 9.49 -0.65
CA ILE A 14 16.62 8.05 -0.97
C ILE A 14 17.91 7.41 -0.45
N ALA A 15 19.07 8.02 -0.70
CA ALA A 15 20.36 7.48 -0.26
C ALA A 15 20.45 7.43 1.28
N GLY A 16 20.00 8.48 1.97
CA GLY A 16 19.96 8.52 3.43
C GLY A 16 19.00 7.48 4.02
N ASP A 17 17.83 7.30 3.41
CA ASP A 17 16.83 6.31 3.84
C ASP A 17 17.34 4.88 3.63
N VAL A 18 18.04 4.61 2.53
CA VAL A 18 18.68 3.32 2.28
C VAL A 18 19.73 3.00 3.35
N VAL A 19 20.66 3.94 3.62
CA VAL A 19 21.67 3.77 4.67
C VAL A 19 21.03 3.55 6.03
N LYS A 20 20.02 4.36 6.36
CA LYS A 20 19.30 4.22 7.62
C LYS A 20 18.62 2.86 7.74
N LYS A 21 17.84 2.46 6.74
CA LYS A 21 17.03 1.24 6.77
C LYS A 21 17.87 -0.04 6.74
N GLN A 22 18.95 -0.06 5.96
CA GLN A 22 19.79 -1.25 5.82
C GLN A 22 20.85 -1.36 6.92
N PHE A 23 21.39 -0.27 7.43
CA PHE A 23 22.50 -0.31 8.39
C PHE A 23 22.08 0.13 9.79
N LEU A 24 21.53 1.36 9.93
CA LEU A 24 21.26 1.91 11.26
C LEU A 24 20.12 1.20 11.99
N ASP A 25 18.97 1.04 11.33
CA ASP A 25 17.79 0.39 11.92
C ASP A 25 18.12 -1.08 12.27
N GLN A 26 18.89 -1.80 11.44
CA GLN A 26 19.31 -3.18 11.73
C GLN A 26 20.26 -3.27 12.93
N MET A 27 21.17 -2.30 13.08
CA MET A 27 22.04 -2.23 14.25
C MET A 27 21.23 -1.94 15.51
N GLU A 28 20.31 -0.97 15.46
CA GLU A 28 19.43 -0.63 16.59
C GLU A 28 18.60 -1.83 17.03
N GLU A 29 18.00 -2.56 16.09
CA GLU A 29 17.27 -3.80 16.40
C GLU A 29 18.15 -4.90 16.99
N SER A 30 19.43 -4.95 16.60
CA SER A 30 20.40 -5.89 17.17
C SER A 30 20.71 -5.55 18.63
N PHE A 31 20.56 -4.29 19.04
CA PHE A 31 20.71 -3.84 20.43
C PHE A 31 19.37 -3.76 21.19
N ASP A 32 18.25 -4.20 20.60
CA ASP A 32 16.99 -4.35 21.35
C ASP A 32 17.11 -5.53 22.32
N LEU A 33 17.63 -5.23 23.52
CA LEU A 33 17.76 -6.19 24.60
C LEU A 33 16.41 -6.83 24.95
N SER A 34 15.31 -6.09 24.85
CA SER A 34 13.98 -6.65 25.14
C SER A 34 13.61 -7.78 24.16
N ARG A 35 13.97 -7.63 22.88
CA ARG A 35 13.78 -8.66 21.85
C ARG A 35 14.70 -9.85 22.08
N GLN A 36 15.96 -9.63 22.42
CA GLN A 36 16.89 -10.71 22.72
C GLN A 36 16.45 -11.55 23.93
N PHE A 37 16.04 -10.88 25.03
CA PHE A 37 15.49 -11.54 26.21
C PHE A 37 14.22 -12.33 25.87
N ARG A 38 13.27 -11.73 25.14
CA ARG A 38 12.05 -12.43 24.68
C ARG A 38 12.37 -13.70 23.90
N ASN A 39 13.33 -13.63 22.97
CA ASN A 39 13.74 -14.78 22.16
C ASN A 39 14.41 -15.88 23.00
N LEU A 40 15.28 -15.52 23.95
CA LEU A 40 15.99 -16.46 24.83
C LEU A 40 15.03 -17.26 25.71
N PHE A 41 13.96 -16.63 26.20
CA PHE A 41 12.95 -17.28 27.04
C PHE A 41 11.76 -17.85 26.23
N GLY A 42 11.86 -17.93 24.91
CA GLY A 42 10.79 -18.47 24.05
C GLY A 42 9.52 -17.63 23.97
N LYS A 43 9.53 -16.38 24.50
CA LYS A 43 8.40 -15.45 24.51
C LYS A 43 8.49 -14.46 23.36
N LYS A 44 8.51 -14.97 22.13
CA LYS A 44 8.54 -14.12 20.92
C LYS A 44 7.34 -13.18 20.92
N LYS A 45 7.53 -11.96 20.44
CA LYS A 45 6.44 -11.01 20.29
C LYS A 45 5.57 -11.46 19.12
N GLU A 46 4.27 -11.55 19.36
CA GLU A 46 3.28 -11.83 18.31
C GLU A 46 3.21 -10.70 17.28
N ALA A 47 2.72 -11.03 16.09
CA ALA A 47 2.47 -10.02 15.06
C ALA A 47 1.40 -9.03 15.56
N TYR A 48 1.54 -7.75 15.22
CA TYR A 48 0.60 -6.73 15.72
C TYR A 48 -0.81 -6.83 15.13
N ASN A 49 -0.95 -7.49 13.98
CA ASN A 49 -2.17 -7.50 13.18
C ASN A 49 -2.87 -8.88 13.18
N ILE A 50 -2.58 -9.74 14.16
CA ILE A 50 -3.33 -10.99 14.37
C ILE A 50 -4.28 -10.85 15.55
N ASN A 51 -5.36 -11.62 15.53
CA ASN A 51 -6.29 -11.75 16.64
C ASN A 51 -5.80 -12.82 17.63
N ALA A 52 -6.56 -13.04 18.71
CA ALA A 52 -6.23 -14.03 19.75
C ALA A 52 -6.24 -15.50 19.28
N PHE A 53 -6.64 -15.76 18.04
CA PHE A 53 -6.65 -17.08 17.40
C PHE A 53 -5.53 -17.24 16.35
N ASP A 54 -4.53 -16.34 16.34
CA ASP A 54 -3.45 -16.31 15.35
C ASP A 54 -3.92 -16.07 13.89
N GLU A 55 -5.08 -15.42 13.70
CA GLU A 55 -5.64 -15.11 12.38
C GLU A 55 -5.64 -13.60 12.07
N ILE A 56 -5.66 -13.24 10.80
CA ILE A 56 -5.80 -11.83 10.36
C ILE A 56 -7.28 -11.54 10.14
N ASP A 57 -7.84 -10.55 10.84
CA ASP A 57 -9.23 -10.16 10.64
C ASP A 57 -9.44 -9.34 9.35
N ASN A 58 -10.63 -9.46 8.77
CA ASN A 58 -11.07 -8.60 7.67
C ASN A 58 -11.15 -7.14 8.13
N ASN A 59 -10.59 -6.22 7.34
CA ASN A 59 -10.58 -4.78 7.62
C ASN A 59 -10.67 -3.96 6.32
N SER A 60 -10.47 -2.64 6.43
CA SER A 60 -10.57 -1.71 5.29
C SER A 60 -9.50 -1.90 4.20
N TRP A 61 -8.41 -2.59 4.51
CA TRP A 61 -7.27 -2.82 3.61
C TRP A 61 -7.08 -4.29 3.23
N PHE A 62 -7.63 -5.22 4.00
CA PHE A 62 -7.46 -6.66 3.79
C PHE A 62 -8.77 -7.41 3.99
N THR A 63 -9.04 -8.39 3.13
CA THR A 63 -10.11 -9.36 3.33
C THR A 63 -9.55 -10.73 3.02
N ASN A 64 -9.76 -11.69 3.90
CA ASN A 64 -9.44 -13.09 3.69
C ASN A 64 -10.19 -13.63 2.46
N ARG A 65 -9.48 -14.38 1.62
CA ARG A 65 -9.96 -14.91 0.34
C ARG A 65 -9.62 -16.40 0.22
N ASN A 66 -8.59 -16.75 -0.54
CA ASN A 66 -8.20 -18.14 -0.83
C ASN A 66 -7.89 -19.01 0.40
N HIS A 67 -7.57 -18.40 1.54
CA HIS A 67 -7.34 -19.12 2.79
C HIS A 67 -8.63 -19.71 3.40
N LEU A 68 -9.77 -19.02 3.25
CA LEU A 68 -11.06 -19.47 3.82
C LEU A 68 -11.82 -20.39 2.87
N HIS A 69 -11.69 -20.17 1.56
CA HIS A 69 -12.38 -20.92 0.53
C HIS A 69 -11.46 -21.06 -0.69
N PRO A 70 -11.37 -22.23 -1.32
CA PRO A 70 -10.65 -22.37 -2.59
C PRO A 70 -11.25 -21.43 -3.64
N MET A 71 -10.38 -20.66 -4.32
CA MET A 71 -10.79 -19.74 -5.38
C MET A 71 -10.47 -20.30 -6.76
N THR A 72 -11.29 -19.96 -7.75
CA THR A 72 -10.97 -20.25 -9.16
C THR A 72 -9.88 -19.31 -9.67
N PRO A 73 -9.16 -19.68 -10.75
CA PRO A 73 -8.19 -18.80 -11.39
C PRO A 73 -8.77 -17.42 -11.75
N GLU A 74 -10.03 -17.35 -12.19
CA GLU A 74 -10.72 -16.11 -12.55
C GLU A 74 -10.97 -15.23 -11.32
N GLU A 75 -11.36 -15.84 -10.21
CA GLU A 75 -11.54 -15.11 -8.96
C GLU A 75 -10.19 -14.59 -8.44
N VAL A 76 -9.12 -15.39 -8.52
CA VAL A 76 -7.77 -14.94 -8.17
C VAL A 76 -7.35 -13.76 -9.05
N ALA A 77 -7.54 -13.85 -10.37
CA ALA A 77 -7.20 -12.81 -11.33
C ALA A 77 -7.97 -11.50 -11.11
N THR A 78 -9.23 -11.58 -10.67
CA THR A 78 -10.05 -10.40 -10.30
C THR A 78 -9.41 -9.60 -9.15
N GLY A 79 -8.61 -10.25 -8.32
CA GLY A 79 -7.93 -9.59 -7.21
C GLY A 79 -8.90 -9.09 -6.14
N PRO A 80 -8.52 -8.08 -5.33
CA PRO A 80 -9.38 -7.53 -4.30
C PRO A 80 -10.55 -6.70 -4.86
N ASN A 81 -10.64 -6.55 -6.17
CA ASN A 81 -11.62 -5.66 -6.81
C ASN A 81 -13.04 -6.21 -6.62
N ARG A 82 -13.97 -5.36 -6.19
CA ARG A 82 -15.40 -5.67 -6.02
C ARG A 82 -16.23 -4.77 -6.93
N GLY A 83 -16.94 -5.38 -7.88
CA GLY A 83 -17.81 -4.66 -8.82
C GLY A 83 -17.04 -3.89 -9.90
N GLN A 84 -17.71 -2.91 -10.54
CA GLN A 84 -17.08 -2.00 -11.49
C GLN A 84 -16.17 -1.04 -10.73
N MET A 85 -14.87 -1.32 -10.74
CA MET A 85 -13.86 -0.48 -10.11
C MET A 85 -13.09 0.26 -11.20
N GLY A 86 -13.27 1.57 -11.26
CA GLY A 86 -12.59 2.44 -12.21
C GLY A 86 -13.43 3.68 -12.54
N PRO A 87 -12.83 4.67 -13.21
CA PRO A 87 -13.55 5.85 -13.68
C PRO A 87 -14.67 5.47 -14.65
N ASN A 88 -15.80 6.17 -14.57
CA ASN A 88 -16.88 6.01 -15.54
C ASN A 88 -16.36 6.26 -16.98
N THR A 89 -16.49 5.28 -17.87
CA THR A 89 -16.02 5.34 -19.27
C THR A 89 -17.07 5.84 -20.28
N GLY A 90 -18.30 6.10 -19.83
CA GLY A 90 -19.42 6.57 -20.65
C GLY A 90 -19.35 8.07 -21.00
N GLY A 91 -18.36 8.79 -20.49
CA GLY A 91 -18.11 10.20 -20.79
C GLY A 91 -16.61 10.55 -20.76
N PRO A 92 -16.24 11.78 -21.16
CA PRO A 92 -14.85 12.19 -21.15
C PRO A 92 -14.29 12.32 -19.73
N TRP A 93 -13.01 12.02 -19.57
CA TRP A 93 -12.27 12.29 -18.33
C TRP A 93 -11.61 13.66 -18.39
N THR A 94 -11.72 14.41 -17.29
CA THR A 94 -11.07 15.71 -17.14
C THR A 94 -9.78 15.58 -16.33
N ILE A 95 -8.64 16.02 -16.87
CA ILE A 95 -7.38 16.08 -16.12
C ILE A 95 -7.44 17.26 -15.15
N VAL A 96 -7.34 16.98 -13.86
CA VAL A 96 -7.41 17.98 -12.77
C VAL A 96 -6.02 18.46 -12.38
N SER A 97 -5.03 17.58 -12.38
CA SER A 97 -3.63 17.95 -12.12
C SER A 97 -2.65 16.87 -12.57
N VAL A 98 -1.37 17.26 -12.72
CA VAL A 98 -0.27 16.32 -12.95
C VAL A 98 0.14 15.69 -11.62
N LYS A 99 0.48 14.39 -11.63
CA LYS A 99 1.11 13.72 -10.49
C LYS A 99 2.59 14.11 -10.44
N VAL A 100 2.89 15.12 -9.64
CA VAL A 100 4.25 15.68 -9.49
C VAL A 100 5.13 14.93 -8.48
N GLU A 101 4.54 14.09 -7.62
CA GLU A 101 5.26 13.34 -6.58
C GLU A 101 5.29 11.82 -6.88
N GLY A 102 6.36 11.15 -6.46
CA GLY A 102 6.61 9.73 -6.68
C GLY A 102 7.44 9.43 -7.94
N VAL A 103 7.61 8.14 -8.26
CA VAL A 103 8.52 7.68 -9.33
C VAL A 103 7.84 7.60 -10.70
N THR A 104 6.59 7.11 -10.75
CA THR A 104 5.86 6.92 -12.00
C THR A 104 5.10 8.18 -12.45
N PRO A 105 5.20 8.58 -13.72
CA PRO A 105 4.44 9.71 -14.26
C PRO A 105 2.94 9.40 -14.30
N GLY A 106 2.11 10.43 -14.17
CA GLY A 106 0.66 10.24 -14.12
C GLY A 106 -0.15 11.53 -14.04
N PHE A 107 -1.47 11.36 -14.03
CA PHE A 107 -2.46 12.45 -13.92
C PHE A 107 -3.51 12.12 -12.87
N ASN A 108 -3.97 13.15 -12.16
CA ASN A 108 -5.24 13.08 -11.43
C ASN A 108 -6.36 13.44 -12.40
N ILE A 109 -7.35 12.57 -12.53
CA ILE A 109 -8.53 12.78 -13.38
C ILE A 109 -9.80 12.89 -12.56
N GLN A 110 -10.83 13.47 -13.17
CA GLN A 110 -12.21 13.44 -12.71
C GLN A 110 -13.09 12.85 -13.81
N ASP A 111 -13.94 11.88 -13.46
CA ASP A 111 -14.90 11.28 -14.40
C ASP A 111 -16.20 12.11 -14.51
N SER A 112 -17.13 11.66 -15.36
CA SER A 112 -18.42 12.32 -15.59
C SER A 112 -19.34 12.35 -14.35
N GLU A 113 -19.09 11.49 -13.37
CA GLU A 113 -19.83 11.44 -12.10
C GLU A 113 -19.17 12.30 -11.01
N GLY A 114 -18.07 12.97 -11.33
CA GLY A 114 -17.33 13.81 -10.42
C GLY A 114 -16.35 13.05 -9.50
N GLN A 115 -16.18 11.75 -9.69
CA GLN A 115 -15.23 10.92 -8.93
C GLN A 115 -13.80 11.16 -9.39
N ARG A 116 -12.84 11.15 -8.45
CA ARG A 116 -11.43 11.40 -8.74
C ARG A 116 -10.60 10.13 -8.74
N TYR A 117 -9.73 10.00 -9.73
CA TYR A 117 -8.82 8.87 -9.89
C TYR A 117 -7.40 9.34 -10.22
N VAL A 118 -6.43 8.47 -9.99
CA VAL A 118 -5.05 8.68 -10.40
C VAL A 118 -4.72 7.68 -11.50
N ILE A 119 -4.36 8.19 -12.67
CA ILE A 119 -3.79 7.37 -13.75
C ILE A 119 -2.28 7.43 -13.62
N LYS A 120 -1.64 6.27 -13.50
CA LYS A 120 -0.18 6.12 -13.55
C LYS A 120 0.19 5.40 -14.83
N PHE A 121 1.28 5.82 -15.46
CA PHE A 121 1.83 5.13 -16.61
C PHE A 121 3.03 4.30 -16.20
N GLU A 122 3.06 3.10 -16.75
CA GLU A 122 4.20 2.19 -16.66
C GLU A 122 5.41 2.78 -17.41
N PRO A 123 6.64 2.62 -16.90
CA PRO A 123 7.84 2.92 -17.67
C PRO A 123 7.92 2.04 -18.93
N PRO A 124 8.37 2.55 -20.09
CA PRO A 124 8.41 1.78 -21.35
C PRO A 124 9.22 0.48 -21.28
N ALA A 125 10.20 0.40 -20.37
CA ALA A 125 11.08 -0.76 -20.20
C ALA A 125 10.50 -1.86 -19.28
N TYR A 126 9.43 -1.57 -18.53
CA TYR A 126 8.88 -2.47 -17.51
C TYR A 126 7.35 -2.41 -17.55
N SER A 127 6.74 -3.24 -18.39
CA SER A 127 5.28 -3.22 -18.60
C SER A 127 4.46 -3.85 -17.47
N GLU A 128 5.10 -4.19 -16.33
CA GLU A 128 4.50 -4.94 -15.21
C GLU A 128 4.87 -4.34 -13.83
N MET A 129 5.23 -3.05 -13.75
CA MET A 129 5.63 -2.37 -12.51
C MET A 129 4.69 -1.20 -12.15
N PRO A 130 3.73 -1.38 -11.21
CA PRO A 130 2.72 -0.38 -10.86
C PRO A 130 3.24 0.92 -10.20
#